data_AF-A0A938LK04-F1
#
_entry.id   AF-A0A938LK04-F1
#
_cell.length_a   1.000
_cell.length_b   1.000
_cell.length_c   1.000
_cell.angle_alpha   90.00
_cell.angle_beta   90.00
_cell.angle_gamma   90.00
#
_symmetry.space_group_name_H-M   'P 1'
#
loop_
_entity.id
_entity.type
_entity.pdbx_description
1 polymer ?
#
loop_
_entity_poly.entity_id
_entity_poly.type
_entity_poly.pdbx_seq_one_letter_code
_entity_poly.pdbx_strand_id
1 'polypeptide(L)'
;VRVFITEAGHYHSGAPEPPVPHHFQESTWKTMLATAGQLARLTERHGATVLLEPFYRGFLASAKRTRVFLEEVGSPRVRCLLDPANLLEINDLDEMFGQLAPYVDCIHAKDRKLHVDRGVPAGQGDLDYPAFVRLAASRTPKAPLVLEYVGPKDCRQALAHLRAALGSGPAPAPASPE
;
A
#
# COMPACT_ATOMS: atom_id res chain seq x y z
N VAL A 1 7.42 -19.93 -1.08
CA VAL A 1 6.91 -18.54 -1.00
C VAL A 1 5.89 -18.46 0.12
N ARG A 2 6.03 -17.53 1.07
CA ARG A 2 5.12 -17.39 2.24
C ARG A 2 4.27 -16.12 2.20
N VAL A 3 4.63 -15.17 1.34
CA VAL A 3 3.91 -13.91 1.17
C VAL A 3 3.68 -13.70 -0.32
N PHE A 4 2.44 -13.35 -0.68
CA PHE A 4 2.04 -12.99 -2.03
C PHE A 4 1.58 -11.53 -2.01
N ILE A 5 1.94 -10.76 -3.03
CA ILE A 5 1.50 -9.38 -3.19
C ILE A 5 0.58 -9.34 -4.40
N THR A 6 -0.52 -8.60 -4.30
CA THR A 6 -1.46 -8.42 -5.40
C THR A 6 -2.00 -7.01 -5.42
N GLU A 7 -2.09 -6.46 -6.63
CA GLU A 7 -2.95 -5.32 -6.92
C GLU A 7 -4.33 -5.84 -7.33
N ALA A 8 -5.41 -5.13 -7.00
CA ALA A 8 -6.77 -5.60 -7.24
C ALA A 8 -7.18 -5.64 -8.73
N GLY A 9 -6.33 -5.14 -9.64
CA GLY A 9 -6.63 -5.02 -11.06
C GLY A 9 -7.84 -4.12 -11.35
N HIS A 10 -8.30 -4.14 -12.60
CA HIS A 10 -9.50 -3.40 -13.03
C HIS A 10 -10.31 -4.24 -14.02
N TYR A 11 -11.62 -4.35 -13.79
CA TYR A 11 -12.52 -5.08 -14.68
C TYR A 11 -13.07 -4.15 -15.77
N HIS A 12 -13.02 -4.61 -17.03
CA HIS A 12 -13.61 -3.94 -18.18
C HIS A 12 -14.60 -4.89 -18.86
N SER A 13 -15.83 -4.44 -19.10
CA SER A 13 -16.92 -5.27 -19.65
C SER A 13 -17.03 -5.22 -21.18
N GLY A 14 -16.28 -4.35 -21.85
CA GLY A 14 -16.41 -4.08 -23.29
C GLY A 14 -17.68 -3.30 -23.67
N ALA A 15 -18.61 -3.11 -22.74
CA ALA A 15 -19.76 -2.23 -22.88
C ALA A 15 -19.38 -0.77 -22.52
N PRO A 16 -20.21 0.23 -22.86
CA PRO A 16 -20.02 1.60 -22.37
C PRO A 16 -19.89 1.63 -20.84
N GLU A 17 -18.95 2.43 -20.34
CA GLU A 17 -18.69 2.54 -18.91
C GLU A 17 -19.96 3.03 -18.18
N PRO A 18 -20.37 2.37 -17.08
CA PRO A 18 -21.51 2.83 -16.29
C PRO A 18 -21.26 4.20 -15.65
N PRO A 19 -22.31 4.95 -15.27
CA PRO A 19 -22.16 6.25 -14.60
C PRO A 19 -21.36 6.19 -13.30
N VAL A 20 -21.47 5.08 -12.57
CA VAL A 20 -20.66 4.77 -11.40
C VAL A 20 -19.66 3.68 -11.81
N PRO A 21 -18.35 3.94 -11.76
CA PRO A 21 -17.35 2.93 -12.12
C PRO A 21 -17.57 1.62 -11.38
N HIS A 22 -17.33 0.49 -12.05
CA HIS A 22 -17.62 -0.84 -11.50
C HIS A 22 -17.04 -1.06 -10.10
N HIS A 23 -15.83 -0.57 -9.84
CA HIS A 23 -15.13 -0.76 -8.58
C HIS A 23 -15.72 0.01 -7.39
N PHE A 24 -16.69 0.92 -7.63
CA PHE A 24 -17.49 1.59 -6.61
C PHE A 24 -18.90 1.00 -6.43
N GLN A 25 -19.27 -0.02 -7.20
CA GLN A 25 -20.58 -0.66 -7.10
C GLN A 25 -20.64 -1.71 -5.98
N GLU A 26 -21.81 -1.86 -5.36
CA GLU A 26 -22.06 -2.81 -4.27
C GLU A 26 -21.82 -4.28 -4.70
N SER A 27 -22.24 -4.63 -5.93
CA SER A 27 -22.03 -5.97 -6.49
C SER A 27 -20.54 -6.34 -6.56
N THR A 28 -19.70 -5.39 -6.95
CA THR A 28 -18.24 -5.56 -6.97
C THR A 28 -17.68 -5.69 -5.56
N TRP A 29 -18.16 -4.91 -4.59
CA TRP A 29 -17.75 -5.06 -3.18
C TRP A 29 -18.01 -6.46 -2.65
N LYS A 30 -19.24 -6.97 -2.83
CA LYS A 30 -19.61 -8.33 -2.43
C LYS A 30 -18.76 -9.40 -3.11
N THR A 31 -18.48 -9.23 -4.40
CA THR A 31 -17.64 -10.15 -5.18
C THR A 31 -16.20 -10.17 -4.66
N MET A 32 -15.64 -8.99 -4.37
CA MET A 32 -14.29 -8.86 -3.82
C MET A 32 -14.17 -9.44 -2.42
N LEU A 33 -15.18 -9.27 -1.56
CA LEU A 33 -15.21 -9.91 -0.24
C LEU A 33 -15.26 -11.44 -0.34
N ALA A 34 -16.11 -11.98 -1.21
CA ALA A 34 -16.17 -13.43 -1.44
C ALA A 34 -14.81 -13.98 -1.91
N THR A 35 -14.16 -13.27 -2.82
CA THR A 35 -12.83 -13.61 -3.35
C THR A 35 -11.75 -13.52 -2.26
N ALA A 36 -11.71 -12.43 -1.49
CA ALA A 36 -10.76 -12.28 -0.40
C ALA A 36 -10.99 -13.32 0.71
N GLY A 37 -12.23 -13.70 0.99
CA GLY A 37 -12.56 -14.80 1.90
C GLY A 37 -12.04 -16.16 1.41
N GLN A 38 -12.04 -16.41 0.09
CA GLN A 38 -11.40 -17.59 -0.48
C GLN A 38 -9.87 -17.55 -0.30
N LEU A 39 -9.24 -16.40 -0.56
CA LEU A 39 -7.82 -16.18 -0.36
C LEU A 39 -7.43 -16.36 1.12
N ALA A 40 -8.20 -15.83 2.06
CA ALA A 40 -8.01 -16.01 3.50
C ALA A 40 -7.97 -17.51 3.87
N ARG A 41 -8.97 -18.29 3.44
CA ARG A 41 -8.98 -19.74 3.70
C ARG A 41 -7.80 -20.47 3.07
N LEU A 42 -7.37 -20.08 1.86
CA LEU A 42 -6.23 -20.68 1.18
C LEU A 42 -4.92 -20.39 1.92
N THR A 43 -4.69 -19.11 2.22
CA THR A 43 -3.49 -18.64 2.90
C THR A 43 -3.35 -19.23 4.30
N GLU A 44 -4.45 -19.38 5.06
CA GLU A 44 -4.47 -20.09 6.35
C GLU A 44 -4.02 -21.55 6.23
N ARG A 45 -4.59 -22.31 5.28
CA ARG A 45 -4.22 -23.72 5.06
C ARG A 45 -2.76 -23.92 4.68
N HIS A 46 -2.18 -22.94 3.97
CA HIS A 46 -0.81 -23.04 3.47
C HIS A 46 0.21 -22.27 4.32
N GLY A 47 -0.20 -21.67 5.45
CA GLY A 47 0.68 -20.85 6.28
C GLY A 47 1.27 -19.66 5.54
N ALA A 48 0.52 -19.10 4.58
CA ALA A 48 0.90 -17.96 3.78
C ALA A 48 0.14 -16.70 4.19
N THR A 49 0.50 -15.56 3.61
CA THR A 49 -0.19 -14.27 3.75
C THR A 49 -0.31 -13.63 2.36
N VAL A 50 -1.44 -12.96 2.09
CA VAL A 50 -1.61 -12.11 0.91
C VAL A 50 -1.61 -10.65 1.33
N LEU A 51 -0.84 -9.82 0.63
CA LEU A 51 -0.80 -8.38 0.80
C LEU A 51 -1.55 -7.74 -0.36
N LEU A 52 -2.59 -6.98 -0.04
CA LEU A 52 -3.32 -6.17 -1.00
C LEU A 52 -2.66 -4.81 -1.13
N GLU A 53 -2.38 -4.39 -2.35
CA GLU A 53 -1.80 -3.08 -2.66
C GLU A 53 -2.91 -2.11 -3.13
N PRO A 54 -3.21 -1.06 -2.35
CA PRO A 54 -4.18 -0.03 -2.72
C PRO A 54 -3.69 0.84 -3.88
N PHE A 55 -4.63 1.33 -4.69
CA PHE A 55 -4.36 2.27 -5.78
C PHE A 55 -5.60 3.12 -6.06
N TYR A 56 -5.43 4.45 -6.15
CA TYR A 56 -6.53 5.41 -6.23
C TYR A 56 -7.53 5.22 -7.39
N ARG A 57 -7.12 4.53 -8.45
CA ARG A 57 -7.97 4.20 -9.62
C ARG A 57 -8.51 2.76 -9.61
N GLY A 58 -8.25 2.03 -8.53
CA GLY A 58 -8.61 0.63 -8.36
C GLY A 58 -9.73 0.43 -7.35
N PHE A 59 -10.04 -0.84 -7.10
CA PHE A 59 -11.05 -1.22 -6.10
C PHE A 59 -10.70 -0.76 -4.69
N LEU A 60 -9.44 -0.88 -4.30
CA LEU A 60 -8.91 -0.37 -3.03
C LEU A 60 -8.50 1.09 -3.21
N ALA A 61 -9.45 1.93 -3.59
CA ALA A 61 -9.20 3.29 -4.02
C ALA A 61 -8.50 4.11 -2.94
N SER A 62 -8.93 4.04 -1.68
CA SER A 62 -8.41 4.88 -0.59
C SER A 62 -7.94 4.10 0.63
N ALA A 63 -7.19 4.77 1.51
CA ALA A 63 -6.78 4.24 2.79
C ALA A 63 -7.99 3.79 3.64
N LYS A 64 -9.01 4.66 3.75
CA LYS A 64 -10.26 4.32 4.44
C LYS A 64 -10.98 3.12 3.81
N ARG A 65 -11.12 3.09 2.48
CA ARG A 65 -11.80 1.99 1.77
C ARG A 65 -11.07 0.66 1.98
N THR A 66 -9.74 0.71 1.92
CA THR A 66 -8.88 -0.44 2.17
C THR A 66 -9.02 -0.96 3.59
N ARG A 67 -9.00 -0.08 4.60
CA ARG A 67 -9.22 -0.47 6.00
C ARG A 67 -10.56 -1.18 6.17
N VAL A 68 -11.66 -0.58 5.69
CA VAL A 68 -13.01 -1.17 5.80
C VAL A 68 -13.07 -2.53 5.12
N PHE A 69 -12.44 -2.67 3.95
CA PHE A 69 -12.37 -3.95 3.26
C PHE A 69 -11.64 -5.02 4.09
N LEU A 70 -10.47 -4.68 4.65
CA LEU A 70 -9.69 -5.60 5.48
C LEU A 70 -10.43 -5.99 6.78
N GLU A 71 -11.15 -5.05 7.38
CA GLU A 71 -12.01 -5.28 8.54
C GLU A 71 -13.14 -6.27 8.22
N GLU A 72 -13.81 -6.10 7.08
CA GLU A 72 -14.89 -7.01 6.65
C GLU A 72 -14.37 -8.39 6.22
N VAL A 73 -13.16 -8.48 5.65
CA VAL A 73 -12.51 -9.76 5.39
C VAL A 73 -12.17 -10.49 6.68
N GLY A 74 -11.74 -9.76 7.72
CA GLY A 74 -11.59 -10.28 9.09
C GLY A 74 -10.53 -11.37 9.26
N SER A 75 -9.57 -11.51 8.33
CA SER A 75 -8.53 -12.54 8.40
C SER A 75 -7.15 -11.94 8.66
N PRO A 76 -6.36 -12.50 9.60
CA PRO A 76 -4.99 -12.06 9.82
C PRO A 76 -4.04 -12.44 8.67
N ARG A 77 -4.50 -13.23 7.69
CA ARG A 77 -3.72 -13.64 6.51
C ARG A 77 -3.97 -12.76 5.27
N VAL A 78 -4.89 -11.80 5.37
CA VAL A 78 -5.12 -10.79 4.33
C VAL A 78 -4.72 -9.44 4.90
N ARG A 79 -3.63 -8.90 4.38
CA ARG A 79 -2.93 -7.73 4.93
C ARG A 79 -2.71 -6.69 3.83
N CYS A 80 -2.01 -5.61 4.14
CA CYS A 80 -1.77 -4.50 3.24
C CYS A 80 -0.28 -4.40 2.88
N LEU A 81 0.00 -4.17 1.59
CA LEU A 81 1.21 -3.50 1.17
C LEU A 81 0.84 -2.04 0.94
N LEU A 82 1.38 -1.13 1.77
CA LEU A 82 1.14 0.29 1.57
C LEU A 82 2.15 0.84 0.57
N ASP A 83 1.66 1.35 -0.55
CA ASP A 83 2.41 2.23 -1.43
C ASP A 83 1.82 3.64 -1.30
N PRO A 84 2.53 4.58 -0.63
CA PRO A 84 2.01 5.94 -0.47
C PRO A 84 1.84 6.69 -1.79
N ALA A 85 2.70 6.44 -2.78
CA ALA A 85 2.60 7.08 -4.10
C ALA A 85 1.33 6.62 -4.84
N ASN A 86 0.85 5.41 -4.58
CA ASN A 86 -0.42 4.92 -5.11
C ASN A 86 -1.66 5.60 -4.54
N LEU A 87 -1.58 6.22 -3.36
CA LEU A 87 -2.70 6.87 -2.68
C LEU A 87 -2.57 8.41 -2.58
N LEU A 88 -1.41 8.96 -2.97
CA LEU A 88 -1.08 10.40 -2.87
C LEU A 88 -2.12 11.34 -3.46
N GLU A 89 -2.84 10.91 -4.51
CA GLU A 89 -3.86 11.72 -5.18
C GLU A 89 -5.07 12.05 -4.28
N ILE A 90 -5.35 11.20 -3.29
CA ILE A 90 -6.62 11.22 -2.55
C ILE A 90 -6.47 11.14 -1.03
N ASN A 91 -5.30 10.73 -0.53
CA ASN A 91 -5.01 10.62 0.89
C ASN A 91 -3.72 11.38 1.19
N ASP A 92 -3.65 12.04 2.34
CA ASP A 92 -2.37 12.48 2.90
C ASP A 92 -1.69 11.34 3.67
N LEU A 93 -0.41 11.52 4.01
CA LEU A 93 0.38 10.50 4.69
C LEU A 93 -0.19 10.16 6.08
N ASP A 94 -0.65 11.14 6.85
CA ASP A 94 -1.19 10.90 8.19
C ASP A 94 -2.48 10.06 8.13
N GLU A 95 -3.34 10.29 7.15
CA GLU A 95 -4.52 9.46 6.89
C GLU A 95 -4.13 8.05 6.46
N MET A 96 -3.17 7.90 5.53
CA MET A 96 -2.71 6.58 5.08
C MET A 96 -2.24 5.72 6.25
N PHE A 97 -1.32 6.24 7.07
CA PHE A 97 -0.80 5.51 8.22
C PHE A 97 -1.83 5.37 9.34
N GLY A 98 -2.65 6.40 9.59
CA GLY A 98 -3.70 6.36 10.60
C GLY A 98 -4.77 5.30 10.34
N GLN A 99 -5.09 5.04 9.08
CA GLN A 99 -6.07 4.02 8.68
C GLN A 99 -5.44 2.63 8.55
N LEU A 100 -4.21 2.53 7.99
CA LEU A 100 -3.68 1.25 7.52
C LEU A 100 -2.57 0.64 8.38
N ALA A 101 -1.92 1.40 9.28
CA ALA A 101 -0.78 0.88 10.05
C ALA A 101 -1.00 -0.49 10.73
N PRO A 102 -2.18 -0.80 11.33
CA PRO A 102 -2.43 -2.12 11.92
C PRO A 102 -2.40 -3.30 10.93
N TYR A 103 -2.51 -3.02 9.64
CA TYR A 103 -2.63 -4.01 8.57
C TYR A 103 -1.40 -4.07 7.65
N VAL A 104 -0.46 -3.14 7.80
CA VAL A 104 0.70 -3.01 6.90
C VAL A 104 1.80 -3.99 7.29
N ASP A 105 2.09 -4.92 6.38
CA ASP A 105 3.20 -5.88 6.51
C ASP A 105 4.38 -5.56 5.58
N CYS A 106 4.20 -4.66 4.61
CA CYS A 106 5.22 -4.22 3.66
C CYS A 106 4.89 -2.83 3.14
N ILE A 107 5.90 -2.06 2.78
CA ILE A 107 5.73 -0.72 2.21
C ILE A 107 6.57 -0.60 0.94
N HIS A 108 5.98 -0.12 -0.15
CA HIS A 108 6.75 0.29 -1.32
C HIS A 108 7.30 1.71 -1.12
N ALA A 109 8.59 1.86 -1.38
CA ALA A 109 9.27 3.13 -1.53
C ALA A 109 9.34 3.48 -3.03
N LYS A 110 8.17 3.84 -3.56
CA LYS A 110 7.93 4.43 -4.88
C LYS A 110 7.56 5.89 -4.72
N ASP A 111 7.72 6.66 -5.79
CA ASP A 111 7.25 8.04 -5.85
C ASP A 111 6.33 8.27 -7.07
N ARG A 112 5.60 9.37 -7.05
CA ARG A 112 4.69 9.79 -8.13
C ARG A 112 4.51 11.31 -8.05
N LYS A 113 4.31 11.94 -9.20
CA LYS A 113 3.83 13.32 -9.27
C LYS A 113 2.31 13.40 -9.21
N LEU A 114 1.77 14.38 -8.50
CA LEU A 114 0.32 14.62 -8.45
C LEU A 114 -0.25 14.80 -9.86
N HIS A 115 -1.43 14.24 -10.09
CA HIS A 115 -2.12 14.25 -11.37
C HIS A 115 -1.36 13.52 -12.51
N VAL A 116 -0.35 12.70 -12.19
CA VAL A 116 0.39 11.88 -13.15
C VAL A 116 0.27 10.41 -12.79
N ASP A 117 -0.24 9.63 -13.74
CA ASP A 117 -0.49 8.20 -13.54
C ASP A 117 0.78 7.39 -13.25
N ARG A 118 1.86 7.68 -13.99
CA ARG A 118 3.06 6.86 -14.02
C ARG A 118 3.87 7.05 -12.74
N GLY A 119 4.17 5.93 -12.07
CA GLY A 119 5.12 5.91 -10.96
C GLY A 119 6.55 6.21 -11.41
N VAL A 120 7.34 6.76 -10.49
CA VAL A 120 8.75 7.09 -10.69
C VAL A 120 9.58 6.58 -9.51
N PRO A 121 10.91 6.44 -9.67
CA PRO A 121 11.78 6.08 -8.56
C PRO A 121 11.69 7.06 -7.39
N ALA A 122 12.00 6.58 -6.18
CA ALA A 122 11.99 7.37 -4.96
C ALA A 122 12.71 8.73 -5.09
N GLY A 123 12.04 9.81 -4.69
CA GLY A 123 12.59 11.18 -4.69
C GLY A 123 12.53 11.90 -6.04
N GLN A 124 11.77 11.38 -7.01
CA GLN A 124 11.55 12.01 -8.32
C GLN A 124 10.11 12.50 -8.53
N GLY A 125 9.25 12.32 -7.53
CA GLY A 125 7.86 12.76 -7.51
C GLY A 125 7.61 13.77 -6.39
N ASP A 126 6.37 13.79 -5.91
CA ASP A 126 5.84 14.81 -5.01
C ASP A 126 5.60 14.27 -3.59
N LEU A 127 5.96 13.01 -3.30
CA LEU A 127 5.81 12.45 -1.96
C LEU A 127 6.77 13.14 -0.98
N ASP A 128 6.27 13.60 0.17
CA ASP A 128 7.11 14.08 1.27
C ASP A 128 7.83 12.90 1.94
N TYR A 129 9.00 12.54 1.41
CA TYR A 129 9.81 11.44 1.91
C TYR A 129 10.22 11.57 3.38
N PRO A 130 10.69 12.73 3.88
CA PRO A 130 10.95 12.94 5.31
C PRO A 130 9.74 12.64 6.20
N ALA A 131 8.53 13.09 5.83
CA ALA A 131 7.32 12.76 6.58
C ALA A 131 6.96 11.28 6.46
N PHE A 132 7.03 10.73 5.25
CA PHE A 132 6.74 9.33 4.96
C PHE A 132 7.60 8.39 5.80
N VAL A 133 8.92 8.54 5.80
CA VAL A 133 9.81 7.63 6.54
C VAL A 133 9.65 7.78 8.05
N ARG A 134 9.36 8.99 8.56
CA ARG A 134 9.06 9.22 9.98
C ARG A 134 7.79 8.48 10.40
N LEU A 135 6.75 8.54 9.58
CA LEU A 135 5.49 7.84 9.84
C LEU A 135 5.67 6.32 9.72
N ALA A 136 6.38 5.84 8.69
CA ALA A 136 6.70 4.42 8.54
C ALA A 136 7.48 3.87 9.76
N ALA A 137 8.51 4.60 10.21
CA ALA A 137 9.30 4.21 11.37
C ALA A 137 8.49 4.21 12.68
N SER A 138 7.60 5.19 12.88
CA SER A 138 6.82 5.31 14.12
C SER A 138 5.59 4.42 14.18
N ARG A 139 4.92 4.19 13.04
CA ARG A 139 3.62 3.48 12.98
C ARG A 139 3.76 2.04 12.55
N THR A 140 4.77 1.72 11.73
CA THR A 140 4.99 0.39 11.16
C THR A 140 6.46 -0.03 11.22
N PRO A 141 7.13 0.03 12.39
CA PRO A 141 8.59 -0.15 12.51
C PRO A 141 9.13 -1.50 12.02
N LYS A 142 8.26 -2.51 11.92
CA LYS A 142 8.62 -3.87 11.48
C LYS A 142 8.39 -4.10 9.99
N ALA A 143 7.68 -3.19 9.31
CA ALA A 143 7.39 -3.33 7.89
C ALA A 143 8.63 -2.95 7.07
N PRO A 144 9.13 -3.83 6.17
CA PRO A 144 10.22 -3.50 5.29
C PRO A 144 9.81 -2.45 4.27
N LEU A 145 10.75 -1.57 3.91
CA LEU A 145 10.64 -0.66 2.78
C LEU A 145 11.29 -1.32 1.55
N VAL A 146 10.53 -1.47 0.48
CA VAL A 146 10.98 -2.10 -0.77
C VAL A 146 10.94 -1.07 -1.88
N LEU A 147 12.08 -0.83 -2.54
CA LEU A 147 12.14 0.10 -3.68
C LEU A 147 11.39 -0.49 -4.88
N GLU A 148 10.48 0.28 -5.46
CA GLU A 148 9.75 -0.05 -6.68
C GLU A 148 10.11 0.93 -7.81
N TYR A 149 9.78 0.59 -9.06
CA TYR A 149 10.08 1.42 -10.24
C TYR A 149 11.58 1.72 -10.44
N VAL A 150 12.45 0.88 -9.89
CA VAL A 150 13.90 1.02 -10.02
C VAL A 150 14.47 0.00 -11.01
N GLY A 151 15.38 0.47 -11.85
CA GLY A 151 16.25 -0.36 -12.68
C GLY A 151 17.73 -0.09 -12.43
N PRO A 152 18.65 -0.70 -13.20
CA PRO A 152 20.09 -0.48 -13.04
C PRO A 152 20.54 0.98 -13.09
N LYS A 153 19.78 1.85 -13.79
CA LYS A 153 20.07 3.28 -13.93
C LYS A 153 19.65 4.10 -12.70
N ASP A 154 18.55 3.71 -12.06
CA ASP A 154 17.87 4.56 -11.08
C ASP A 154 17.98 4.03 -9.64
N CYS A 155 18.26 2.73 -9.47
CA CYS A 155 18.31 2.07 -8.17
C CYS A 155 19.28 2.75 -7.18
N ARG A 156 20.46 3.20 -7.65
CA ARG A 156 21.43 3.90 -6.79
C ARG A 156 20.89 5.24 -6.28
N GLN A 157 20.20 6.00 -7.14
CA GLN A 157 19.62 7.29 -6.77
C GLN A 157 18.47 7.10 -5.78
N ALA A 158 17.54 6.19 -6.08
CA ALA A 158 16.39 5.91 -5.22
C ALA A 158 16.84 5.41 -3.83
N LEU A 159 17.83 4.53 -3.77
CA LEU A 159 18.40 4.04 -2.51
C LEU A 159 19.10 5.16 -1.72
N ALA A 160 19.85 6.03 -2.39
CA ALA A 160 20.50 7.16 -1.74
C ALA A 160 19.47 8.15 -1.15
N HIS A 161 18.41 8.44 -1.89
CA HIS A 161 17.32 9.30 -1.42
C HIS A 161 16.62 8.71 -0.20
N LEU A 162 16.24 7.42 -0.26
CA LEU A 162 15.59 6.74 0.87
C LEU A 162 16.49 6.70 2.11
N ARG A 163 17.79 6.42 1.96
CA ARG A 163 18.75 6.43 3.08
C ARG A 163 18.93 7.82 3.68
N ALA A 164 19.00 8.86 2.85
CA ALA A 164 19.09 10.23 3.33
C ALA A 164 17.85 10.59 4.17
N ALA A 165 16.65 10.26 3.69
CA ALA A 165 15.41 10.47 4.44
C ALA A 165 15.40 9.73 5.79
N LEU A 166 15.80 8.45 5.80
CA LEU A 166 15.91 7.66 7.03
C LEU A 166 16.94 8.22 8.02
N GLY A 167 18.07 8.75 7.53
CA GLY A 167 19.11 9.36 8.35
C GLY A 167 18.75 10.75 8.90
N SER A 168 17.77 11.42 8.31
CA SER A 168 17.24 12.71 8.78
C SER A 168 16.09 12.60 9.80
N GLY A 169 15.67 11.38 10.15
CA GLY A 169 14.66 11.15 11.19
C GLY A 169 15.23 11.32 12.61
N PRO A 170 14.39 11.65 13.61
CA PRO A 170 14.83 11.62 15.00
C PRO A 170 15.31 10.21 15.37
N ALA A 171 16.40 10.11 16.13
CA ALA A 171 16.93 8.83 16.59
C ALA A 171 15.83 8.00 17.27
N PRO A 172 15.78 6.66 17.06
CA PRO A 172 14.80 5.82 17.72
C PRO A 172 14.88 6.03 19.23
N ALA A 173 13.71 6.16 19.87
CA ALA A 173 13.64 6.23 21.32
C ALA A 173 14.35 5.01 21.92
N PRO A 174 15.17 5.17 22.98
CA PRO A 174 15.85 4.05 23.60
C PRO A 174 14.80 3.02 24.03
N ALA A 175 15.07 1.75 23.71
CA ALA A 175 14.23 0.64 24.16
C ALA A 175 14.06 0.75 25.67
N SER A 176 12.81 0.77 26.15
CA SER A 176 12.53 0.73 27.58
C SER A 176 13.20 -0.50 28.18
N PRO A 177 13.96 -0.36 29.27
CA PRO A 177 14.53 -1.51 29.95
C PRO A 177 13.39 -2.39 30.46
N GLU A 178 13.49 -3.69 30.20
CA GLU A 178 12.64 -4.75 30.76
C GLU A 178 12.64 -4.76 32.29
#